data_AF-A0A8C2ZCW3-F1
#
_entry.id   AF-A0A8C2ZCW3-F1
#
_cell.length_a   1.000
_cell.length_b   1.000
_cell.length_c   1.000
_cell.angle_alpha   90.00
_cell.angle_beta   90.00
_cell.angle_gamma   90.00
#
_symmetry.space_group_name_H-M   'P 1'
#
loop_
_entity.id
_entity.type
_entity.pdbx_description
1 polymer ?
#
loop_
_entity_poly.entity_id
_entity_poly.type
_entity_poly.pdbx_seq_one_letter_code
_entity_poly.pdbx_strand_id
1 'polypeptide(L)'
;MDRLSAASSAWLWLDGRSLLLFALVLLLTAECLRARRPRSFPPGPRAFPLVGAPVCFSSHSLVLCLWQLSEKYGKVYSLKMGPSWTVVLNGLSALQEGLTKGDHLNDRPEFPIHSDVLPDLGKPFNPHLIMNNAVSNIICSLVFGHRFEYGNEKFLKMMKLFDKGSQIEASIWAQVLHLLVINESVELLYLYLINQHKEDWNPSEPRDFIDCYLNEIQKVADAGFNEDNLVMCGFDLFGAGSHTTSVTLRWALLYMTKYPEVQAKVQAEIDEVVGTSRQPSMEDRADLPYTDAVIHEIQRMGNIVPLSLPHVTTRDIRLGGYKIPKGVTIIPNLTSVLFDKNEWETPDAFNPGHFLNPEGKFVKRAAFIPFSAGKRVCLGENLARMELFLFFTSFMQRFSFSTPPGVEPVLKPRFGVTLSPPPFEICATPRKE
;
A
#
# COMPACT_ATOMS: atom_id res chain seq x y z
N MET A 1 -36.13 33.85 65.50
CA MET A 1 -34.89 33.20 64.98
C MET A 1 -35.30 32.26 63.85
N ASP A 2 -35.79 32.79 62.72
CA ASP A 2 -36.39 31.97 61.65
C ASP A 2 -36.04 32.47 60.25
N ARG A 3 -34.76 32.49 59.88
CA ARG A 3 -34.31 32.67 58.48
C ARG A 3 -33.02 31.91 58.12
N LEU A 4 -32.71 30.81 58.82
CA LEU A 4 -31.48 30.04 58.54
C LEU A 4 -31.68 28.52 58.35
N SER A 5 -32.91 27.99 58.32
CA SER A 5 -33.15 26.55 58.09
C SER A 5 -33.66 26.18 56.70
N ALA A 6 -33.95 27.15 55.82
CA ALA A 6 -34.44 26.88 54.46
C ALA A 6 -33.33 26.77 53.39
N ALA A 7 -32.07 27.09 53.73
CA ALA A 7 -30.97 27.09 52.77
C ALA A 7 -30.18 25.76 52.72
N SER A 8 -30.44 24.82 53.64
CA SER A 8 -29.66 23.57 53.77
C SER A 8 -30.30 22.34 53.12
N SER A 9 -31.48 22.46 52.51
CA SER A 9 -32.16 21.33 51.85
C SER A 9 -32.09 21.36 50.31
N ALA A 10 -31.56 22.43 49.70
CA ALA A 10 -31.41 22.51 48.24
C ALA A 10 -30.17 21.77 47.70
N TRP A 11 -29.21 21.41 48.56
CA TRP A 11 -27.93 20.81 48.15
C TRP A 11 -27.88 19.28 48.25
N LEU A 12 -28.98 18.62 48.65
CA LEU A 12 -29.06 17.16 48.81
C LEU A 12 -29.68 16.42 47.62
N TRP A 13 -29.93 17.10 46.49
CA TRP A 13 -30.55 16.53 45.28
C TRP A 13 -29.62 16.33 44.09
N LEU A 14 -28.31 16.54 44.25
CA LEU A 14 -27.33 16.06 43.28
C LEU A 14 -26.76 14.73 43.77
N ASP A 15 -27.63 13.70 43.79
CA ASP A 15 -27.18 12.31 43.86
C ASP A 15 -26.13 12.11 42.75
N GLY A 16 -24.99 11.47 43.08
CA GLY A 16 -23.90 11.23 42.13
C GLY A 16 -24.38 10.55 40.85
N ARG A 17 -25.48 9.77 40.92
CA ARG A 17 -26.18 9.20 39.76
C ARG A 17 -26.78 10.24 38.82
N SER A 18 -27.37 11.31 39.35
CA SER A 18 -27.93 12.42 38.58
C SER A 18 -26.84 13.25 37.91
N LEU A 19 -25.71 13.46 38.58
CA LEU A 19 -24.53 14.11 37.99
C LEU A 19 -23.90 13.25 36.89
N LEU A 20 -23.80 11.94 37.08
CA LEU A 20 -23.32 10.99 36.06
C LEU A 20 -24.27 10.95 34.85
N LEU A 21 -25.58 10.91 35.06
CA LEU A 21 -26.58 10.97 33.99
C LEU A 21 -26.53 12.29 33.23
N PHE A 22 -26.41 13.43 33.94
CA PHE A 22 -26.27 14.73 33.32
C PHE A 22 -24.98 14.84 32.49
N ALA A 23 -23.84 14.37 33.03
CA ALA A 23 -22.59 14.30 32.31
C ALA A 23 -22.68 13.39 31.08
N LEU A 24 -23.34 12.24 31.20
CA LEU A 24 -23.57 11.31 30.09
C LEU A 24 -24.45 11.95 29.00
N VAL A 25 -25.54 12.63 29.37
CA VAL A 25 -26.41 13.35 28.41
C VAL A 25 -25.67 14.52 27.77
N LEU A 26 -24.87 15.27 28.52
CA LEU A 26 -24.04 16.36 27.98
C LEU A 26 -22.99 15.83 26.99
N LEU A 27 -22.34 14.70 27.30
CA LEU A 27 -21.41 14.02 26.42
C LEU A 27 -22.11 13.49 25.17
N LEU A 28 -23.27 12.83 25.32
CA LEU A 28 -24.05 12.32 24.19
C LEU A 28 -24.59 13.45 23.31
N THR A 29 -25.00 14.58 23.88
CA THR A 29 -25.45 15.75 23.10
C THR A 29 -24.29 16.43 22.40
N ALA A 30 -23.13 16.62 23.06
CA ALA A 30 -21.91 17.10 22.43
C ALA A 30 -21.45 16.18 21.29
N GLU A 31 -21.51 14.86 21.48
CA GLU A 31 -21.21 13.87 20.44
C GLU A 31 -22.26 13.86 19.31
N CYS A 32 -23.55 14.05 19.61
CA CYS A 32 -24.59 14.24 18.61
C CYS A 32 -24.35 15.51 17.77
N LEU A 33 -23.91 16.60 18.41
CA LEU A 33 -23.56 17.84 17.72
C LEU A 33 -22.30 17.66 16.86
N ARG A 34 -21.26 16.98 17.36
CA ARG A 34 -20.05 16.61 16.59
C ARG A 34 -20.35 15.60 15.48
N ALA A 35 -21.42 14.81 15.59
CA ALA A 35 -21.88 13.89 14.56
C ALA A 35 -22.72 14.57 13.47
N ARG A 36 -23.06 15.87 13.60
CA ARG A 36 -23.71 16.62 12.53
C ARG A 36 -22.71 16.95 11.43
N ARG A 37 -23.13 16.68 10.19
CA ARG A 37 -22.34 16.99 9.00
C ARG A 37 -22.24 18.52 8.81
N PRO A 38 -21.06 19.07 8.48
CA PRO A 38 -20.92 20.50 8.17
C PRO A 38 -21.78 20.92 6.98
N ARG A 39 -22.18 22.21 6.93
CA ARG A 39 -22.95 22.75 5.80
C ARG A 39 -22.13 22.65 4.50
N SER A 40 -22.78 22.21 3.41
CA SER A 40 -22.17 22.05 2.08
C SER A 40 -21.02 21.04 1.98
N PHE A 41 -20.95 20.10 2.93
CA PHE A 41 -20.02 18.97 2.95
C PHE A 41 -20.57 17.79 2.11
N PRO A 42 -19.72 16.91 1.54
CA PRO A 42 -20.18 15.81 0.69
C PRO A 42 -21.25 14.91 1.35
N PRO A 43 -22.23 14.38 0.59
CA PRO A 43 -23.29 13.53 1.11
C PRO A 43 -22.74 12.18 1.61
N GLY A 44 -23.55 11.37 2.29
CA GLY A 44 -23.13 10.05 2.77
C GLY A 44 -23.98 9.51 3.91
N PRO A 45 -23.68 8.30 4.42
CA PRO A 45 -24.51 7.61 5.42
C PRO A 45 -24.67 8.41 6.72
N ARG A 46 -25.75 8.13 7.47
CA ARG A 46 -25.97 8.72 8.79
C ARG A 46 -24.91 8.20 9.76
N ALA A 47 -24.26 9.12 10.46
CA ALA A 47 -23.29 8.80 11.51
C ALA A 47 -23.99 8.71 12.87
N PHE A 48 -23.68 7.68 13.65
CA PHE A 48 -24.09 7.56 15.04
C PHE A 48 -23.01 8.16 15.96
N PRO A 49 -23.39 8.70 17.13
CA PRO A 49 -22.44 9.19 18.13
C PRO A 49 -21.42 8.10 18.51
N LEU A 50 -20.15 8.48 18.70
CA LEU A 50 -19.00 7.63 19.08
C LEU A 50 -18.58 6.55 18.05
N VAL A 51 -19.52 5.85 17.42
CA VAL A 51 -19.26 4.70 16.54
C VAL A 51 -19.07 5.11 15.08
N GLY A 52 -19.57 6.29 14.67
CA GLY A 52 -19.49 6.72 13.27
C GLY A 52 -20.53 6.02 12.39
N ALA A 53 -20.20 5.69 11.14
CA ALA A 53 -21.13 5.03 10.21
C ALA A 53 -21.08 3.48 10.37
N PRO A 54 -22.11 2.83 10.95
CA PRO A 54 -22.08 1.40 11.29
C PRO A 54 -22.00 0.46 10.08
N VAL A 55 -22.38 0.92 8.89
CA VAL A 55 -22.37 0.13 7.64
C VAL A 55 -20.97 -0.36 7.27
N CYS A 56 -19.91 0.39 7.63
CA CYS A 56 -18.53 -0.03 7.35
C CYS A 56 -18.03 -1.14 8.29
N PHE A 57 -18.66 -1.35 9.44
CA PHE A 57 -18.22 -2.34 10.43
C PHE A 57 -18.81 -3.74 10.19
N SER A 58 -19.90 -3.85 9.42
CA SER A 58 -20.53 -5.15 9.12
C SER A 58 -19.94 -5.87 7.91
N SER A 59 -19.29 -5.15 7.00
CA SER A 59 -18.67 -5.74 5.80
C SER A 59 -17.28 -6.27 6.12
N HIS A 60 -16.98 -7.52 5.73
CA HIS A 60 -15.63 -8.10 5.83
C HIS A 60 -14.61 -7.45 4.86
N SER A 61 -15.01 -6.43 4.08
CA SER A 61 -14.16 -5.68 3.15
C SER A 61 -14.55 -4.19 3.14
N LEU A 62 -13.66 -3.33 3.65
CA LEU A 62 -13.84 -1.88 3.63
C LEU A 62 -13.95 -1.35 2.19
N VAL A 63 -13.16 -1.88 1.26
CA VAL A 63 -13.16 -1.50 -0.16
C VAL A 63 -14.54 -1.74 -0.79
N LEU A 64 -15.12 -2.94 -0.57
CA LEU A 64 -16.44 -3.28 -1.08
C LEU A 64 -17.53 -2.35 -0.51
N CYS A 65 -17.45 -2.05 0.79
CA CYS A 65 -18.37 -1.11 1.42
C CYS A 65 -18.24 0.29 0.83
N LEU A 66 -17.03 0.80 0.63
CA LEU A 66 -16.82 2.13 0.04
C LEU A 66 -17.30 2.16 -1.42
N TRP A 67 -17.11 1.07 -2.18
CA TRP A 67 -17.65 0.95 -3.53
C TRP A 67 -19.19 1.00 -3.55
N GLN A 68 -19.88 0.22 -2.71
CA GLN A 68 -21.34 0.27 -2.58
C GLN A 68 -21.87 1.65 -2.16
N LEU A 69 -21.12 2.37 -1.33
CA LEU A 69 -21.45 3.75 -0.96
C LEU A 69 -21.25 4.73 -2.12
N SER A 70 -20.27 4.50 -3.00
CA SER A 70 -20.05 5.33 -4.18
C SER A 70 -21.21 5.21 -5.18
N GLU A 71 -21.78 4.02 -5.36
CA GLU A 71 -22.98 3.81 -6.19
C GLU A 71 -24.18 4.62 -5.68
N LYS A 72 -24.30 4.79 -4.35
CA LYS A 72 -25.41 5.50 -3.71
C LYS A 72 -25.21 7.02 -3.58
N TYR A 73 -23.99 7.46 -3.31
CA TYR A 73 -23.68 8.85 -2.95
C TYR A 73 -22.82 9.59 -3.98
N GLY A 74 -22.40 8.92 -5.05
CA GLY A 74 -21.67 9.50 -6.17
C GLY A 74 -20.16 9.55 -5.99
N LYS A 75 -19.49 10.29 -6.89
CA LYS A 75 -18.01 10.34 -7.01
C LYS A 75 -17.29 10.90 -5.79
N VAL A 76 -17.91 11.82 -5.04
CA VAL A 76 -17.35 12.44 -3.83
C VAL A 76 -18.39 12.35 -2.71
N TYR A 77 -18.09 11.59 -1.66
CA TYR A 77 -18.99 11.40 -0.51
C TYR A 77 -18.22 11.37 0.81
N SER A 78 -18.92 11.48 1.95
CA SER A 78 -18.33 11.51 3.29
C SER A 78 -18.90 10.45 4.23
N LEU A 79 -18.05 9.90 5.09
CA LEU A 79 -18.43 9.05 6.21
C LEU A 79 -17.71 9.50 7.48
N LYS A 80 -18.26 9.13 8.63
CA LYS A 80 -17.63 9.38 9.93
C LYS A 80 -16.97 8.08 10.41
N MET A 81 -15.67 8.11 10.64
CA MET A 81 -14.89 6.99 11.19
C MET A 81 -14.41 7.41 12.59
N GLY A 82 -14.99 6.80 13.64
CA GLY A 82 -14.79 7.25 15.01
C GLY A 82 -15.21 8.72 15.22
N PRO A 83 -14.37 9.59 15.82
CA PRO A 83 -14.71 11.01 16.01
C PRO A 83 -14.56 11.86 14.74
N SER A 84 -13.86 11.35 13.71
CA SER A 84 -13.38 12.15 12.57
C SER A 84 -14.24 12.00 11.32
N TRP A 85 -14.38 13.10 10.57
CA TRP A 85 -15.00 13.10 9.24
C TRP A 85 -13.98 12.75 8.17
N THR A 86 -14.38 11.84 7.28
CA THR A 86 -13.56 11.33 6.17
C THR A 86 -14.33 11.51 4.86
N VAL A 87 -13.68 12.07 3.84
CA VAL A 87 -14.22 12.19 2.47
C VAL A 87 -13.55 11.14 1.58
N VAL A 88 -14.32 10.48 0.73
CA VAL A 88 -13.82 9.46 -0.21
C VAL A 88 -13.95 9.99 -1.63
N LEU A 89 -12.87 9.90 -2.40
CA LEU A 89 -12.82 10.31 -3.80
C LEU A 89 -12.87 9.08 -4.70
N ASN A 90 -13.77 9.08 -5.69
CA ASN A 90 -13.95 8.00 -6.64
C ASN A 90 -13.93 8.56 -8.08
N GLY A 91 -13.31 7.82 -9.00
CA GLY A 91 -13.19 8.21 -10.40
C GLY A 91 -11.98 9.10 -10.71
N LEU A 92 -11.50 9.02 -11.95
CA LEU A 92 -10.25 9.64 -12.39
C LEU A 92 -10.24 11.17 -12.21
N SER A 93 -11.29 11.84 -12.68
CA SER A 93 -11.43 13.31 -12.57
C SER A 93 -11.29 13.85 -11.12
N ALA A 94 -11.92 13.21 -10.13
CA ALA A 94 -11.86 13.64 -8.75
C ALA A 94 -10.49 13.37 -8.10
N LEU A 95 -9.83 12.27 -8.50
CA LEU A 95 -8.48 11.95 -8.05
C LEU A 95 -7.43 12.88 -8.65
N GLN A 96 -7.49 13.17 -9.96
CA GLN A 96 -6.58 14.11 -10.62
C GLN A 96 -6.71 15.51 -10.03
N GLU A 97 -7.94 16.02 -9.84
CA GLU A 97 -8.19 17.32 -9.20
C GLU A 97 -7.58 17.39 -7.78
N GLY A 98 -7.61 16.28 -7.03
CA GLY A 98 -7.07 16.21 -5.67
C GLY A 98 -5.56 16.01 -5.56
N LEU A 99 -4.91 15.43 -6.57
CA LEU A 99 -3.58 14.82 -6.39
C LEU A 99 -2.44 15.51 -7.16
N THR A 100 -2.63 16.02 -8.38
CA THR A 100 -1.52 16.30 -9.35
C THR A 100 -0.79 17.65 -9.22
N LYS A 101 0.16 17.83 -8.29
CA LYS A 101 1.13 18.96 -8.32
C LYS A 101 2.60 18.59 -7.99
N GLY A 102 3.46 18.31 -8.99
CA GLY A 102 4.93 18.47 -8.93
C GLY A 102 5.80 17.19 -8.97
N ASP A 103 7.04 17.33 -9.48
CA ASP A 103 7.81 16.38 -10.33
C ASP A 103 9.18 15.85 -9.82
N HIS A 104 9.54 14.66 -10.38
CA HIS A 104 10.79 13.92 -10.76
C HIS A 104 12.07 13.83 -9.90
N LEU A 105 12.60 12.59 -9.75
CA LEU A 105 14.04 12.20 -9.79
C LEU A 105 14.22 10.70 -10.17
N ASN A 106 15.31 10.36 -10.88
CA ASN A 106 15.67 9.02 -11.40
C ASN A 106 17.14 8.69 -11.07
N ASP A 107 17.44 7.52 -10.46
CA ASP A 107 18.57 6.64 -10.85
C ASP A 107 18.50 5.24 -10.19
N ARG A 108 19.29 4.26 -10.67
CA ARG A 108 19.09 2.79 -10.51
C ARG A 108 20.24 2.00 -9.84
N PRO A 109 19.94 0.97 -9.02
CA PRO A 109 20.88 -0.10 -8.65
C PRO A 109 20.81 -1.36 -9.54
N GLU A 110 21.88 -2.18 -9.55
CA GLU A 110 21.98 -3.46 -10.26
C GLU A 110 21.50 -4.69 -9.42
N PHE A 111 20.89 -5.68 -10.10
CA PHE A 111 20.24 -6.84 -9.49
C PHE A 111 20.91 -8.18 -9.89
N PRO A 112 21.43 -8.97 -8.94
CA PRO A 112 21.81 -10.35 -9.17
C PRO A 112 20.65 -11.29 -8.82
N ILE A 113 19.97 -11.82 -9.84
CA ILE A 113 19.01 -12.93 -9.70
C ILE A 113 19.75 -14.22 -10.10
N HIS A 114 20.43 -14.84 -9.13
CA HIS A 114 21.01 -16.19 -9.31
C HIS A 114 20.03 -17.27 -8.84
N SER A 115 20.27 -18.51 -9.28
CA SER A 115 19.47 -19.74 -9.15
C SER A 115 19.08 -20.17 -7.73
N ASP A 116 19.49 -19.45 -6.69
CA ASP A 116 19.36 -19.83 -5.28
C ASP A 116 18.01 -19.40 -4.66
N VAL A 117 17.14 -18.76 -5.45
CA VAL A 117 15.88 -18.16 -4.99
C VAL A 117 14.74 -19.19 -4.92
N LEU A 118 14.71 -20.20 -5.80
CA LEU A 118 13.61 -21.16 -5.86
C LEU A 118 14.07 -22.54 -5.34
N PRO A 119 13.56 -23.02 -4.19
CA PRO A 119 13.88 -24.35 -3.69
C PRO A 119 13.26 -25.43 -4.57
N ASP A 120 13.94 -26.57 -4.70
CA ASP A 120 13.40 -27.81 -5.26
C ASP A 120 12.63 -27.66 -6.58
N LEU A 121 13.34 -27.29 -7.66
CA LEU A 121 12.81 -27.18 -9.02
C LEU A 121 11.87 -28.34 -9.39
N GLY A 122 10.69 -28.01 -9.90
CA GLY A 122 9.63 -28.97 -10.26
C GLY A 122 8.72 -29.42 -9.11
N LYS A 123 9.03 -29.14 -7.84
CA LYS A 123 8.13 -29.42 -6.71
C LYS A 123 7.25 -28.22 -6.36
N PRO A 124 6.06 -28.45 -5.79
CA PRO A 124 5.24 -27.38 -5.21
C PRO A 124 5.98 -26.63 -4.09
N PHE A 125 5.95 -25.31 -4.13
CA PHE A 125 6.41 -24.45 -3.04
C PHE A 125 5.56 -23.18 -2.94
N ASN A 126 5.56 -22.56 -1.76
CA ASN A 126 4.89 -21.28 -1.53
C ASN A 126 5.86 -20.11 -1.80
N PRO A 127 5.58 -19.21 -2.77
CA PRO A 127 6.51 -18.14 -3.15
C PRO A 127 6.56 -16.98 -2.15
N HIS A 128 5.72 -16.96 -1.11
CA HIS A 128 5.56 -15.79 -0.23
C HIS A 128 6.88 -15.29 0.36
N LEU A 129 7.57 -16.13 1.15
CA LEU A 129 8.78 -15.70 1.86
C LEU A 129 9.91 -15.38 0.88
N ILE A 130 9.99 -16.14 -0.21
CA ILE A 130 11.02 -15.96 -1.24
C ILE A 130 10.89 -14.59 -1.90
N MET A 131 9.69 -14.25 -2.38
CA MET A 131 9.45 -12.94 -3.01
C MET A 131 9.64 -11.80 -2.01
N ASN A 132 9.17 -11.97 -0.78
CA ASN A 132 9.31 -10.94 0.25
C ASN A 132 10.78 -10.69 0.58
N ASN A 133 11.57 -11.75 0.78
CA ASN A 133 13.00 -11.62 1.07
C ASN A 133 13.78 -11.00 -0.09
N ALA A 134 13.52 -11.43 -1.33
CA ALA A 134 14.21 -10.93 -2.52
C ALA A 134 13.98 -9.43 -2.73
N VAL A 135 12.73 -8.98 -2.63
CA VAL A 135 12.36 -7.57 -2.75
C VAL A 135 12.91 -6.77 -1.57
N SER A 136 12.73 -7.26 -0.34
CA SER A 136 13.22 -6.57 0.86
C SER A 136 14.71 -6.33 0.85
N ASN A 137 15.49 -7.27 0.28
CA ASN A 137 16.94 -7.13 0.17
C ASN A 137 17.37 -5.97 -0.74
N ILE A 138 16.55 -5.55 -1.70
CA ILE A 138 16.84 -4.36 -2.51
C ILE A 138 16.76 -3.12 -1.63
N ILE A 139 15.71 -3.04 -0.80
CA ILE A 139 15.59 -1.94 0.15
C ILE A 139 16.69 -2.00 1.21
N CYS A 140 17.06 -3.19 1.70
CA CYS A 140 18.23 -3.34 2.59
C CYS A 140 19.51 -2.79 1.93
N SER A 141 19.72 -3.06 0.64
CA SER A 141 20.90 -2.56 -0.06
C SER A 141 20.91 -1.04 -0.19
N LEU A 142 19.75 -0.43 -0.36
CA LEU A 142 19.59 1.03 -0.47
C LEU A 142 19.64 1.73 0.89
N VAL A 143 19.10 1.09 1.94
CA VAL A 143 18.97 1.68 3.28
C VAL A 143 20.18 1.39 4.16
N PHE A 144 20.72 0.18 4.11
CA PHE A 144 21.81 -0.31 4.97
C PHE A 144 23.12 -0.59 4.21
N GLY A 145 23.17 -0.29 2.91
CA GLY A 145 24.37 -0.48 2.07
C GLY A 145 24.69 -1.95 1.72
N HIS A 146 23.90 -2.92 2.19
CA HIS A 146 24.15 -4.34 1.92
C HIS A 146 22.88 -5.20 1.86
N ARG A 147 23.01 -6.37 1.23
CA ARG A 147 21.99 -7.42 1.19
C ARG A 147 22.22 -8.45 2.31
N PHE A 148 21.16 -9.01 2.86
CA PHE A 148 21.26 -10.16 3.77
C PHE A 148 21.19 -11.47 3.00
N GLU A 149 21.96 -12.47 3.43
CA GLU A 149 21.80 -13.84 2.93
C GLU A 149 20.40 -14.37 3.25
N TYR A 150 19.79 -15.13 2.34
CA TYR A 150 18.41 -15.63 2.52
C TYR A 150 18.26 -16.61 3.71
N GLY A 151 19.37 -17.19 4.18
CA GLY A 151 19.42 -18.02 5.39
C GLY A 151 19.67 -17.25 6.70
N ASN A 152 19.87 -15.93 6.65
CA ASN A 152 20.22 -15.13 7.83
C ASN A 152 19.07 -15.12 8.84
N GLU A 153 19.30 -15.68 10.03
CA GLU A 153 18.26 -15.83 11.06
C GLU A 153 17.69 -14.49 11.55
N LYS A 154 18.54 -13.46 11.66
CA LYS A 154 18.10 -12.12 12.11
C LYS A 154 17.18 -11.48 11.07
N PHE A 155 17.55 -11.55 9.80
CA PHE A 155 16.74 -11.05 8.69
C PHE A 155 15.41 -11.80 8.58
N LEU A 156 15.43 -13.14 8.61
CA LEU A 156 14.22 -13.96 8.60
C LEU A 156 13.31 -13.67 9.79
N LYS A 157 13.87 -13.44 10.98
CA LYS A 157 13.09 -13.06 12.17
C LYS A 157 12.45 -11.69 12.00
N MET A 158 13.20 -10.69 11.50
CA MET A 158 12.66 -9.36 11.17
C MET A 158 11.50 -9.47 10.17
N MET A 159 11.69 -10.21 9.07
CA MET A 159 10.65 -10.42 8.06
C MET A 159 9.38 -11.07 8.62
N LYS A 160 9.51 -12.05 9.51
CA LYS A 160 8.37 -12.69 10.19
C LYS A 160 7.64 -11.71 11.12
N LEU A 161 8.37 -10.84 11.82
CA LEU A 161 7.76 -9.82 12.68
C LEU A 161 7.04 -8.76 11.85
N PHE A 162 7.65 -8.33 10.75
CA PHE A 162 7.08 -7.36 9.82
C PHE A 162 5.78 -7.88 9.18
N ASP A 163 5.76 -9.13 8.69
CA ASP A 163 4.55 -9.74 8.12
C ASP A 163 3.41 -9.85 9.15
N LYS A 164 3.75 -10.22 10.40
CA LYS A 164 2.76 -10.24 11.50
C LYS A 164 2.23 -8.84 11.83
N GLY A 165 3.11 -7.83 11.92
CA GLY A 165 2.72 -6.43 12.16
C GLY A 165 1.77 -5.91 11.09
N SER A 166 2.13 -6.12 9.82
CA SER A 166 1.32 -5.71 8.67
C SER A 166 -0.08 -6.34 8.66
N GLN A 167 -0.21 -7.60 9.08
CA GLN A 167 -1.52 -8.27 9.19
C GLN A 167 -2.36 -7.73 10.35
N ILE A 168 -1.74 -7.26 11.43
CA ILE A 168 -2.44 -6.66 12.58
C ILE A 168 -2.92 -5.25 12.21
N GLU A 169 -2.07 -4.41 11.60
CA GLU A 169 -2.44 -3.07 11.12
C GLU A 169 -3.60 -3.08 10.11
N ALA A 170 -3.66 -4.12 9.29
CA ALA A 170 -4.74 -4.39 8.36
C ALA A 170 -6.10 -4.73 9.03
N SER A 171 -6.11 -5.04 10.32
CA SER A 171 -7.34 -5.38 11.04
C SER A 171 -8.16 -4.14 11.40
N ILE A 172 -9.49 -4.29 11.43
CA ILE A 172 -10.41 -3.25 11.93
C ILE A 172 -10.02 -2.79 13.36
N TRP A 173 -9.41 -3.68 14.15
CA TRP A 173 -8.99 -3.39 15.51
C TRP A 173 -7.76 -2.48 15.59
N ALA A 174 -6.84 -2.54 14.63
CA ALA A 174 -5.71 -1.61 14.59
C ALA A 174 -6.14 -0.17 14.27
N GLN A 175 -7.21 0.02 13.48
CA GLN A 175 -7.79 1.35 13.24
C GLN A 175 -8.41 1.96 14.52
N VAL A 176 -8.89 1.11 15.44
CA VAL A 176 -9.44 1.50 16.75
C VAL A 176 -8.35 1.65 17.82
N LEU A 177 -7.27 0.86 17.73
CA LEU A 177 -6.18 0.77 18.70
C LEU A 177 -4.89 1.48 18.23
N HIS A 178 -5.02 2.56 17.45
CA HIS A 178 -3.99 3.26 16.65
C HIS A 178 -2.65 3.67 17.35
N LEU A 179 -2.33 3.16 18.54
CA LEU A 179 -1.22 3.62 19.38
C LEU A 179 -0.26 2.52 19.90
N LEU A 180 -0.40 1.23 19.57
CA LEU A 180 0.28 0.20 20.37
C LEU A 180 1.08 -0.91 19.67
N VAL A 181 1.29 -0.90 18.35
CA VAL A 181 2.05 -2.00 17.72
C VAL A 181 3.05 -1.53 16.66
N ILE A 182 3.98 -0.65 17.05
CA ILE A 182 5.34 -0.77 16.51
C ILE A 182 6.05 -1.75 17.44
N ASN A 183 6.50 -2.87 16.89
CA ASN A 183 7.16 -3.89 17.68
C ASN A 183 8.54 -3.36 18.09
N GLU A 184 8.77 -3.09 19.38
CA GLU A 184 10.06 -2.63 19.95
C GLU A 184 11.27 -3.40 19.36
N SER A 185 11.07 -4.67 19.00
CA SER A 185 12.10 -5.52 18.39
C SER A 185 12.60 -5.04 17.02
N VAL A 186 11.76 -4.40 16.21
CA VAL A 186 12.15 -3.88 14.89
C VAL A 186 12.90 -2.56 15.04
N GLU A 187 12.40 -1.67 15.89
CA GLU A 187 13.06 -0.40 16.22
C GLU A 187 14.48 -0.62 16.77
N LEU A 188 14.65 -1.58 17.68
CA LEU A 188 15.97 -1.98 18.20
C LEU A 188 16.93 -2.47 17.11
N LEU A 189 16.43 -3.15 16.08
CA LEU A 189 17.26 -3.58 14.95
C LEU A 189 17.71 -2.39 14.10
N TYR A 190 16.83 -1.42 13.83
CA TYR A 190 17.20 -0.20 13.11
C TYR A 190 18.23 0.62 13.90
N LEU A 191 18.02 0.80 15.21
CA LEU A 191 18.99 1.46 16.08
C LEU A 191 20.35 0.75 16.07
N TYR A 192 20.35 -0.58 16.12
CA TYR A 192 21.57 -1.38 15.99
C TYR A 192 22.29 -1.10 14.66
N LEU A 193 21.57 -1.14 13.54
CA LEU A 193 22.15 -0.91 12.21
C LEU A 193 22.66 0.54 12.05
N ILE A 194 21.93 1.53 12.54
CA ILE A 194 22.38 2.94 12.52
C ILE A 194 23.65 3.12 13.35
N ASN A 195 23.74 2.48 14.52
CA ASN A 195 24.96 2.55 15.34
C ASN A 195 26.15 1.91 14.63
N GLN A 196 25.97 0.80 13.88
CA GLN A 196 27.05 0.26 13.06
C GLN A 196 27.53 1.23 12.00
N HIS A 197 26.62 1.96 11.32
CA HIS A 197 27.03 2.95 10.31
C HIS A 197 27.84 4.08 10.95
N LYS A 198 27.52 4.49 12.18
CA LYS A 198 28.29 5.54 12.89
C LYS A 198 29.72 5.12 13.24
N GLU A 199 30.01 3.82 13.38
CA GLU A 199 31.36 3.34 13.73
C GLU A 199 32.37 3.58 12.61
N ASP A 200 31.94 3.51 11.36
CA ASP A 200 32.80 3.64 10.17
C ASP A 200 32.32 4.72 9.18
N TRP A 201 31.46 5.63 9.66
CA TRP A 201 30.87 6.71 8.86
C TRP A 201 31.93 7.67 8.30
N ASN A 202 31.89 7.87 6.97
CA ASN A 202 32.68 8.87 6.28
C ASN A 202 31.76 9.90 5.59
N PRO A 203 31.66 11.14 6.10
CA PRO A 203 30.81 12.17 5.50
C PRO A 203 31.09 12.50 4.03
N SER A 204 32.32 12.25 3.57
CA SER A 204 32.76 12.55 2.20
C SER A 204 32.36 11.46 1.19
N GLU A 205 32.05 10.25 1.67
CA GLU A 205 31.77 9.08 0.84
C GLU A 205 30.56 8.32 1.41
N PRO A 206 29.35 8.90 1.37
CA PRO A 206 28.17 8.25 1.90
C PRO A 206 27.84 6.98 1.09
N ARG A 207 27.64 5.86 1.79
CA ARG A 207 27.45 4.54 1.17
C ARG A 207 26.00 4.28 0.79
N ASP A 208 25.06 4.81 1.56
CA ASP A 208 23.64 4.48 1.51
C ASP A 208 22.78 5.59 2.11
N PHE A 209 21.48 5.32 2.26
CA PHE A 209 20.51 6.24 2.85
C PHE A 209 20.89 6.68 4.27
N ILE A 210 21.38 5.77 5.13
CA ILE A 210 21.70 6.10 6.52
C ILE A 210 22.85 7.11 6.55
N ASP A 211 23.94 6.85 5.83
CA ASP A 211 25.07 7.78 5.76
C ASP A 211 24.66 9.15 5.19
N CYS A 212 23.82 9.15 4.14
CA CYS A 212 23.28 10.38 3.56
C CYS A 212 22.45 11.16 4.58
N TYR A 213 21.62 10.47 5.38
CA TYR A 213 20.78 11.11 6.39
C TYR A 213 21.61 11.64 7.57
N LEU A 214 22.64 10.90 8.01
CA LEU A 214 23.59 11.35 9.03
C LEU A 214 24.31 12.64 8.59
N ASN A 215 24.66 12.76 7.30
CA ASN A 215 25.19 14.00 6.74
C ASN A 215 24.19 15.17 6.84
N GLU A 216 22.91 14.94 6.58
CA GLU A 216 21.88 15.99 6.70
C GLU A 216 21.63 16.43 8.14
N ILE A 217 21.72 15.51 9.12
CA ILE A 217 21.67 15.84 10.55
C ILE A 217 22.74 16.87 10.93
N GLN A 218 23.94 16.79 10.35
CA GLN A 218 25.02 17.75 10.63
C GLN A 218 24.79 19.13 10.02
N LYS A 219 24.06 19.22 8.91
CA LYS A 219 23.94 20.46 8.12
C LYS A 219 22.91 21.42 8.67
N VAL A 220 21.79 20.92 9.21
CA VAL A 220 20.63 21.77 9.55
C VAL A 220 19.98 21.36 10.86
N ALA A 221 20.21 22.15 11.92
CA ALA A 221 19.67 21.89 13.26
C ALA A 221 18.12 21.98 13.35
N ASP A 222 17.43 22.55 12.35
CA ASP A 222 16.00 22.90 12.42
C ASP A 222 15.13 22.36 11.26
N ALA A 223 15.68 21.49 10.40
CA ALA A 223 14.95 20.93 9.24
C ALA A 223 14.21 19.60 9.55
N GLY A 224 14.16 19.18 10.81
CA GLY A 224 13.53 17.93 11.23
C GLY A 224 14.38 16.68 11.01
N PHE A 225 15.64 16.81 10.60
CA PHE A 225 16.59 15.70 10.56
C PHE A 225 17.09 15.39 11.97
N ASN A 226 16.67 14.24 12.51
CA ASN A 226 17.14 13.68 13.77
C ASN A 226 17.12 12.14 13.68
N GLU A 227 17.72 11.48 14.67
CA GLU A 227 17.86 10.01 14.67
C GLU A 227 16.51 9.28 14.78
N ASP A 228 15.56 9.82 15.55
CA ASP A 228 14.22 9.22 15.66
C ASP A 228 13.53 9.20 14.29
N ASN A 229 13.60 10.31 13.55
CA ASN A 229 13.06 10.39 12.19
C ASN A 229 13.85 9.53 11.20
N LEU A 230 15.17 9.32 11.39
CA LEU A 230 15.95 8.39 10.58
C LEU A 230 15.44 6.95 10.74
N VAL A 231 15.21 6.52 11.98
CA VAL A 231 14.64 5.19 12.27
C VAL A 231 13.27 5.03 11.60
N MET A 232 12.40 6.03 11.75
CA MET A 232 11.06 5.99 11.16
C MET A 232 11.09 6.02 9.64
N CYS A 233 11.93 6.85 9.02
CA CYS A 233 12.11 6.87 7.56
C CYS A 233 12.67 5.54 7.03
N GLY A 234 13.64 4.94 7.74
CA GLY A 234 14.16 3.61 7.38
C GLY A 234 13.07 2.55 7.41
N PHE A 235 12.26 2.53 8.47
CA PHE A 235 11.12 1.63 8.61
C PHE A 235 10.06 1.85 7.52
N ASP A 236 9.71 3.10 7.22
CA ASP A 236 8.74 3.46 6.18
C ASP A 236 9.22 2.99 4.79
N LEU A 237 10.48 3.26 4.44
CA LEU A 237 11.08 2.85 3.17
C LEU A 237 11.08 1.32 3.03
N PHE A 238 11.48 0.62 4.10
CA PHE A 238 11.49 -0.83 4.14
C PHE A 238 10.10 -1.41 3.97
N GLY A 239 9.12 -0.94 4.75
CA GLY A 239 7.76 -1.45 4.69
C GLY A 239 7.08 -1.18 3.34
N ALA A 240 7.19 0.05 2.83
CA ALA A 240 6.58 0.45 1.57
C ALA A 240 7.19 -0.28 0.37
N GLY A 241 8.53 -0.34 0.29
CA GLY A 241 9.25 -0.94 -0.83
C GLY A 241 9.19 -2.47 -0.86
N SER A 242 9.16 -3.11 0.32
CA SER A 242 9.21 -4.57 0.42
C SER A 242 7.84 -5.23 0.18
N HIS A 243 6.82 -4.76 0.89
CA HIS A 243 5.54 -5.47 0.93
C HIS A 243 4.76 -5.33 -0.38
N THR A 244 4.68 -4.12 -0.94
CA THR A 244 3.83 -3.85 -2.11
C THR A 244 4.35 -4.51 -3.38
N THR A 245 5.66 -4.43 -3.64
CA THR A 245 6.28 -5.07 -4.81
C THR A 245 6.25 -6.59 -4.69
N SER A 246 6.56 -7.16 -3.52
CA SER A 246 6.51 -8.63 -3.33
C SER A 246 5.11 -9.20 -3.51
N VAL A 247 4.06 -8.49 -3.04
CA VAL A 247 2.67 -8.89 -3.28
C VAL A 247 2.32 -8.80 -4.76
N THR A 248 2.79 -7.79 -5.47
CA THR A 248 2.59 -7.66 -6.92
C THR A 248 3.24 -8.81 -7.69
N LEU A 249 4.48 -9.18 -7.36
CA LEU A 249 5.17 -10.34 -7.97
C LEU A 249 4.46 -11.66 -7.67
N ARG A 250 3.90 -11.82 -6.47
CA ARG A 250 3.08 -12.98 -6.14
C ARG A 250 1.80 -13.04 -6.97
N TRP A 251 1.13 -11.91 -7.20
CA TRP A 251 0.02 -11.85 -8.16
C TRP A 251 0.48 -12.18 -9.57
N ALA A 252 1.64 -11.68 -10.01
CA ALA A 252 2.21 -12.00 -11.31
C ALA A 252 2.36 -13.52 -11.51
N LEU A 253 3.01 -14.20 -10.56
CA LEU A 253 3.18 -15.66 -10.60
C LEU A 253 1.82 -16.39 -10.63
N LEU A 254 0.87 -15.97 -9.80
CA LEU A 254 -0.47 -16.58 -9.75
C LEU A 254 -1.27 -16.36 -11.04
N TYR A 255 -1.15 -15.18 -11.67
CA TYR A 255 -1.77 -14.92 -12.97
C TYR A 255 -1.13 -15.74 -14.07
N MET A 256 0.20 -15.89 -14.07
CA MET A 256 0.89 -16.73 -15.06
C MET A 256 0.53 -18.21 -14.94
N THR A 257 0.23 -18.71 -13.74
CA THR A 257 -0.28 -20.08 -13.57
C THR A 257 -1.75 -20.23 -13.98
N LYS A 258 -2.57 -19.18 -13.83
CA LYS A 258 -3.97 -19.17 -14.29
C LYS A 258 -4.11 -19.05 -15.81
N TYR A 259 -3.25 -18.25 -16.43
CA TYR A 259 -3.30 -17.89 -17.86
C TYR A 259 -2.02 -18.38 -18.57
N PRO A 260 -1.85 -19.71 -18.75
CA PRO A 260 -0.65 -20.28 -19.36
C PRO A 260 -0.40 -19.77 -20.79
N GLU A 261 -1.45 -19.39 -21.52
CA GLU A 261 -1.36 -18.76 -22.83
C GLU A 261 -0.76 -17.35 -22.79
N VAL A 262 -1.01 -16.59 -21.72
CA VAL A 262 -0.37 -15.29 -21.51
C VAL A 262 1.09 -15.48 -21.14
N GLN A 263 1.37 -16.43 -20.24
CA GLN A 263 2.74 -16.79 -19.88
C GLN A 263 3.55 -17.21 -21.12
N ALA A 264 3.00 -18.07 -21.98
CA ALA A 264 3.68 -18.52 -23.21
C ALA A 264 3.96 -17.36 -24.18
N LYS A 265 3.06 -16.38 -24.29
CA LYS A 265 3.28 -15.19 -25.14
C LYS A 265 4.38 -14.28 -24.59
N VAL A 266 4.41 -14.04 -23.29
CA VAL A 266 5.49 -13.28 -22.64
C VAL A 266 6.82 -13.98 -22.84
N GLN A 267 6.85 -15.29 -22.63
CA GLN A 267 8.03 -16.12 -22.83
C GLN A 267 8.55 -16.04 -24.27
N ALA A 268 7.67 -16.15 -25.26
CA ALA A 268 8.04 -16.02 -26.67
C ALA A 268 8.60 -14.62 -27.02
N GLU A 269 8.00 -13.56 -26.50
CA GLU A 269 8.49 -12.19 -26.71
C GLU A 269 9.89 -11.99 -26.10
N ILE A 270 10.11 -12.51 -24.89
CA ILE A 270 11.43 -12.49 -24.23
C ILE A 270 12.47 -13.29 -25.01
N ASP A 271 12.10 -14.47 -25.52
CA ASP A 271 13.02 -15.30 -26.30
C ASP A 271 13.43 -14.61 -27.61
N GLU A 272 12.52 -13.88 -28.25
CA GLU A 272 12.77 -13.16 -29.50
C GLU A 272 13.71 -11.96 -29.29
N VAL A 273 13.50 -11.18 -28.23
CA VAL A 273 14.20 -9.90 -28.00
C VAL A 273 15.47 -10.06 -27.17
N VAL A 274 15.40 -10.87 -26.11
CA VAL A 274 16.49 -11.05 -25.13
C VAL A 274 17.26 -12.34 -25.40
N GLY A 275 16.55 -13.40 -25.78
CA GLY A 275 17.10 -14.75 -25.92
C GLY A 275 17.47 -15.37 -24.56
N THR A 276 18.28 -16.43 -24.60
CA THR A 276 18.71 -17.18 -23.41
C THR A 276 20.15 -16.90 -22.97
N SER A 277 20.94 -16.21 -23.80
CA SER A 277 22.38 -16.02 -23.60
C SER A 277 22.75 -14.90 -22.62
N ARG A 278 21.82 -13.98 -22.32
CA ARG A 278 22.00 -12.87 -21.38
C ARG A 278 20.78 -12.67 -20.50
N GLN A 279 20.96 -11.96 -19.39
CA GLN A 279 19.84 -11.56 -18.52
C GLN A 279 19.03 -10.43 -19.16
N PRO A 280 17.72 -10.34 -18.87
CA PRO A 280 16.92 -9.17 -19.17
C PRO A 280 17.47 -7.93 -18.47
N SER A 281 17.44 -6.80 -19.15
CA SER A 281 17.81 -5.50 -18.62
C SER A 281 16.65 -4.52 -18.82
N MET A 282 16.71 -3.37 -18.14
CA MET A 282 15.69 -2.33 -18.32
C MET A 282 15.71 -1.67 -19.70
N GLU A 283 16.77 -1.87 -20.50
CA GLU A 283 16.86 -1.38 -21.88
C GLU A 283 15.91 -2.17 -22.80
N ASP A 284 15.69 -3.45 -22.50
CA ASP A 284 14.81 -4.35 -23.27
C ASP A 284 13.33 -3.96 -23.18
N ARG A 285 12.95 -3.16 -22.18
CA ARG A 285 11.54 -2.83 -21.91
C ARG A 285 10.83 -2.16 -23.08
N ALA A 286 11.54 -1.33 -23.86
CA ALA A 286 10.95 -0.65 -25.01
C ALA A 286 10.55 -1.61 -26.13
N ASP A 287 11.24 -2.74 -26.23
CA ASP A 287 11.07 -3.77 -27.26
C ASP A 287 10.21 -4.96 -26.77
N LEU A 288 9.73 -4.92 -25.53
CA LEU A 288 8.86 -5.94 -24.91
C LEU A 288 7.44 -5.40 -24.60
N PRO A 289 6.69 -4.89 -25.60
CA PRO A 289 5.41 -4.21 -25.36
C PRO A 289 4.33 -5.11 -24.75
N TYR A 290 4.25 -6.39 -25.11
CA TYR A 290 3.29 -7.33 -24.55
C TYR A 290 3.62 -7.66 -23.10
N THR A 291 4.90 -7.85 -22.78
CA THR A 291 5.38 -8.05 -21.42
C THR A 291 5.08 -6.84 -20.54
N ASP A 292 5.34 -5.62 -21.02
CA ASP A 292 5.02 -4.39 -20.26
C ASP A 292 3.50 -4.26 -20.06
N ALA A 293 2.70 -4.60 -21.07
CA ALA A 293 1.24 -4.65 -20.97
C ALA A 293 0.75 -5.68 -19.92
N VAL A 294 1.37 -6.85 -19.85
CA VAL A 294 1.06 -7.89 -18.84
C VAL A 294 1.40 -7.40 -17.44
N ILE A 295 2.57 -6.79 -17.22
CA ILE A 295 2.95 -6.21 -15.92
C ILE A 295 1.94 -5.14 -15.49
N HIS A 296 1.54 -4.26 -16.40
CA HIS A 296 0.56 -3.22 -16.12
C HIS A 296 -0.82 -3.82 -15.78
N GLU A 297 -1.26 -4.85 -16.50
CA GLU A 297 -2.53 -5.52 -16.19
C GLU A 297 -2.48 -6.28 -14.86
N ILE A 298 -1.33 -6.87 -14.50
CA ILE A 298 -1.11 -7.45 -13.16
C ILE A 298 -1.27 -6.39 -12.07
N GLN A 299 -0.70 -5.20 -12.24
CA GLN A 299 -0.85 -4.11 -11.28
C GLN A 299 -2.29 -3.61 -11.19
N ARG A 300 -2.98 -3.45 -12.33
CA ARG A 300 -4.38 -3.01 -12.38
C ARG A 300 -5.29 -3.99 -11.67
N MET A 301 -5.21 -5.27 -12.02
CA MET A 301 -6.04 -6.34 -11.48
C MET A 301 -5.66 -6.72 -10.05
N GLY A 302 -4.37 -6.67 -9.71
CA GLY A 302 -3.89 -6.87 -8.35
C GLY A 302 -4.37 -5.78 -7.39
N ASN A 303 -4.49 -4.54 -7.88
CA ASN A 303 -5.06 -3.40 -7.14
C ASN A 303 -4.51 -3.30 -5.70
N ILE A 304 -3.18 -3.34 -5.60
CA ILE A 304 -2.46 -3.68 -4.38
C ILE A 304 -2.81 -2.76 -3.22
N VAL A 305 -2.94 -1.46 -3.44
CA VAL A 305 -3.30 -0.47 -2.41
C VAL A 305 -4.62 0.21 -2.80
N PRO A 306 -5.77 -0.46 -2.59
CA PRO A 306 -7.05 -0.12 -3.23
C PRO A 306 -7.61 1.26 -2.83
N LEU A 307 -7.22 1.76 -1.65
CA LEU A 307 -7.67 3.03 -1.06
C LEU A 307 -6.55 4.06 -0.93
N SER A 308 -5.42 3.84 -1.62
CA SER A 308 -4.20 4.63 -1.43
C SER A 308 -3.83 4.75 0.06
N LEU A 309 -3.09 5.80 0.43
CA LEU A 309 -2.94 6.22 1.82
C LEU A 309 -3.84 7.43 2.11
N PRO A 310 -4.33 7.62 3.35
CA PRO A 310 -5.14 8.79 3.70
C PRO A 310 -4.37 10.11 3.54
N HIS A 311 -5.05 11.13 3.03
CA HIS A 311 -4.57 12.52 2.98
C HIS A 311 -5.34 13.39 3.97
N VAL A 312 -4.85 14.58 4.29
CA VAL A 312 -5.57 15.56 5.11
C VAL A 312 -5.53 16.94 4.45
N THR A 313 -6.67 17.65 4.45
CA THR A 313 -6.74 19.02 3.93
C THR A 313 -5.94 20.00 4.80
N THR A 314 -4.99 20.71 4.20
CA THR A 314 -4.14 21.68 4.93
C THR A 314 -4.79 23.06 5.11
N ARG A 315 -5.88 23.32 4.37
CA ARG A 315 -6.71 24.52 4.40
C ARG A 315 -8.11 24.17 3.91
N ASP A 316 -9.05 25.11 4.03
CA ASP A 316 -10.35 25.00 3.38
C ASP A 316 -10.16 24.90 1.85
N ILE A 317 -10.80 23.91 1.21
CA ILE A 317 -10.76 23.69 -0.24
C ILE A 317 -12.18 23.57 -0.82
N ARG A 318 -12.29 23.69 -2.14
CA ARG A 318 -13.45 23.28 -2.91
C ARG A 318 -13.07 22.06 -3.74
N LEU A 319 -13.90 21.03 -3.72
CA LEU A 319 -13.67 19.77 -4.44
C LEU A 319 -15.02 19.16 -4.84
N GLY A 320 -15.19 18.84 -6.12
CA GLY A 320 -16.45 18.27 -6.63
C GLY A 320 -17.70 19.13 -6.32
N GLY A 321 -17.55 20.46 -6.30
CA GLY A 321 -18.61 21.42 -5.96
C GLY A 321 -18.85 21.61 -4.45
N TYR A 322 -18.23 20.81 -3.58
CA TYR A 322 -18.40 20.90 -2.12
C TYR A 322 -17.31 21.76 -1.46
N LYS A 323 -17.61 22.33 -0.29
CA LYS A 323 -16.60 23.00 0.56
C LYS A 323 -16.12 22.00 1.60
N ILE A 324 -14.81 21.73 1.61
CA ILE A 324 -14.16 20.81 2.55
C ILE A 324 -13.26 21.65 3.48
N PRO A 325 -13.55 21.72 4.80
CA PRO A 325 -12.73 22.47 5.75
C PRO A 325 -11.30 21.93 5.86
N LYS A 326 -10.41 22.75 6.43
CA LYS A 326 -9.08 22.32 6.91
C LYS A 326 -9.21 21.16 7.93
N GLY A 327 -8.27 20.22 7.90
CA GLY A 327 -8.15 19.12 8.87
C GLY A 327 -9.04 17.91 8.58
N VAL A 328 -9.63 17.83 7.39
CA VAL A 328 -10.50 16.72 6.98
C VAL A 328 -9.68 15.65 6.28
N THR A 329 -9.86 14.39 6.69
CA THR A 329 -9.23 13.23 6.06
C THR A 329 -9.88 12.96 4.69
N ILE A 330 -9.05 12.72 3.67
CA ILE A 330 -9.44 12.35 2.32
C ILE A 330 -8.90 10.94 2.03
N ILE A 331 -9.75 10.02 1.59
CA ILE A 331 -9.39 8.66 1.15
C ILE A 331 -9.53 8.59 -0.38
N PRO A 332 -8.43 8.46 -1.13
CA PRO A 332 -8.46 8.24 -2.57
C PRO A 332 -8.82 6.77 -2.90
N ASN A 333 -9.99 6.51 -3.48
CA ASN A 333 -10.37 5.14 -3.88
C ASN A 333 -9.82 4.78 -5.26
N LEU A 334 -8.60 4.23 -5.32
CA LEU A 334 -7.95 3.82 -6.57
C LEU A 334 -8.72 2.71 -7.30
N THR A 335 -9.35 1.80 -6.54
CA THR A 335 -10.20 0.72 -7.08
C THR A 335 -11.26 1.27 -8.02
N SER A 336 -11.88 2.40 -7.68
CA SER A 336 -12.93 3.01 -8.48
C SER A 336 -12.45 3.49 -9.86
N VAL A 337 -11.15 3.64 -10.06
CA VAL A 337 -10.54 4.07 -11.34
C VAL A 337 -9.95 2.90 -12.09
N LEU A 338 -9.26 1.99 -11.39
CA LEU A 338 -8.66 0.81 -11.99
C LEU A 338 -9.69 -0.21 -12.50
N PHE A 339 -10.96 -0.09 -12.09
CA PHE A 339 -12.10 -0.91 -12.52
C PHE A 339 -13.27 -0.07 -13.08
N ASP A 340 -13.03 1.19 -13.47
CA ASP A 340 -14.09 2.02 -14.06
C ASP A 340 -14.51 1.46 -15.43
N LYS A 341 -15.79 1.08 -15.57
CA LYS A 341 -16.37 0.54 -16.82
C LYS A 341 -16.34 1.52 -17.99
N ASN A 342 -16.12 2.80 -17.74
CA ASN A 342 -15.96 3.81 -18.79
C ASN A 342 -14.50 3.96 -19.24
N GLU A 343 -13.54 3.49 -18.43
CA GLU A 343 -12.10 3.61 -18.69
C GLU A 343 -11.46 2.27 -19.09
N TRP A 344 -12.15 1.15 -18.90
CA TRP A 344 -11.67 -0.20 -19.22
C TRP A 344 -12.78 -0.99 -19.89
N GLU A 345 -12.48 -1.61 -21.03
CA GLU A 345 -13.44 -2.33 -21.87
C GLU A 345 -13.92 -3.62 -21.17
N THR A 346 -13.00 -4.32 -20.50
CA THR A 346 -13.28 -5.53 -19.71
C THR A 346 -12.71 -5.41 -18.29
N PRO A 347 -13.25 -4.51 -17.43
CA PRO A 347 -12.60 -4.11 -16.17
C PRO A 347 -12.40 -5.26 -15.20
N ASP A 348 -13.31 -6.23 -15.19
CA ASP A 348 -13.28 -7.37 -14.27
C ASP A 348 -12.48 -8.58 -14.82
N ALA A 349 -12.01 -8.51 -16.07
CA ALA A 349 -11.23 -9.56 -16.70
C ALA A 349 -9.74 -9.18 -16.73
N PHE A 350 -8.88 -10.19 -16.56
CA PHE A 350 -7.45 -10.02 -16.79
C PHE A 350 -7.18 -10.00 -18.30
N ASN A 351 -6.91 -8.81 -18.84
CA ASN A 351 -6.74 -8.60 -20.27
C ASN A 351 -5.57 -7.64 -20.54
N PRO A 352 -4.37 -8.15 -20.87
CA PRO A 352 -3.22 -7.32 -21.24
C PRO A 352 -3.49 -6.39 -22.43
N GLY A 353 -4.48 -6.70 -23.27
CA GLY A 353 -4.89 -5.87 -24.40
C GLY A 353 -5.36 -4.46 -24.00
N HIS A 354 -5.74 -4.23 -22.74
CA HIS A 354 -6.05 -2.87 -22.25
C HIS A 354 -4.88 -1.87 -22.38
N PHE A 355 -3.66 -2.38 -22.49
CA PHE A 355 -2.43 -1.58 -22.60
C PHE A 355 -1.77 -1.68 -23.98
N LEU A 356 -2.45 -2.25 -24.98
CA LEU A 356 -1.94 -2.39 -26.33
C LEU A 356 -2.82 -1.63 -27.32
N ASN A 357 -2.19 -0.94 -28.25
CA ASN A 357 -2.90 -0.36 -29.39
C ASN A 357 -3.12 -1.40 -30.51
N PRO A 358 -3.88 -1.08 -31.58
CA PRO A 358 -4.12 -2.02 -32.69
C PRO A 358 -2.86 -2.54 -33.38
N GLU A 359 -1.74 -1.80 -33.30
CA GLU A 359 -0.44 -2.19 -33.84
C GLU A 359 0.40 -3.06 -32.88
N GLY A 360 -0.13 -3.38 -31.69
CA GLY A 360 0.56 -4.19 -30.68
C GLY A 360 1.60 -3.42 -29.86
N LYS A 361 1.63 -2.08 -29.93
CA LYS A 361 2.52 -1.25 -29.13
C LYS A 361 1.92 -0.94 -27.76
N PHE A 362 2.78 -0.88 -26.75
CA PHE A 362 2.39 -0.50 -25.40
C PHE A 362 1.88 0.95 -25.34
N VAL A 363 0.74 1.15 -24.67
CA VAL A 363 0.16 2.47 -24.41
C VAL A 363 -0.26 2.58 -22.95
N LYS A 364 0.34 3.53 -22.23
CA LYS A 364 -0.05 3.86 -20.85
C LYS A 364 -1.39 4.59 -20.83
N ARG A 365 -2.38 4.01 -20.13
CA ARG A 365 -3.69 4.64 -19.89
C ARG A 365 -3.60 5.71 -18.79
N ALA A 366 -4.29 6.84 -18.96
CA ALA A 366 -4.35 7.88 -17.92
C ALA A 366 -5.06 7.40 -16.62
N ALA A 367 -6.01 6.46 -16.76
CA ALA A 367 -6.68 5.81 -15.64
C ALA A 367 -5.80 4.81 -14.87
N PHE A 368 -4.57 4.52 -15.35
CA PHE A 368 -3.65 3.63 -14.68
C PHE A 368 -2.82 4.37 -13.62
N ILE A 369 -3.35 4.40 -12.39
CA ILE A 369 -2.77 5.13 -11.25
C ILE A 369 -2.54 4.25 -9.99
N PRO A 370 -1.91 3.06 -10.11
CA PRO A 370 -1.68 2.19 -8.95
C PRO A 370 -0.72 2.80 -7.91
N PHE A 371 0.07 3.80 -8.30
CA PHE A 371 1.04 4.52 -7.47
C PHE A 371 0.47 5.83 -6.88
N SER A 372 -0.85 6.02 -6.91
CA SER A 372 -1.50 7.31 -6.60
C SER A 372 -1.10 8.40 -7.61
N ALA A 373 -1.23 9.68 -7.23
CA ALA A 373 -0.85 10.81 -8.09
C ALA A 373 -0.35 12.05 -7.30
N GLY A 374 0.31 12.94 -8.04
CA GLY A 374 0.99 14.18 -7.66
C GLY A 374 1.75 14.22 -6.34
N LYS A 375 1.50 15.17 -5.43
CA LYS A 375 2.50 15.49 -4.36
C LYS A 375 2.87 14.32 -3.44
N ARG A 376 1.99 13.33 -3.35
CA ARG A 376 2.20 12.09 -2.58
C ARG A 376 2.09 10.87 -3.50
N VAL A 377 2.42 11.03 -4.78
CA VAL A 377 2.70 9.90 -5.67
C VAL A 377 3.80 9.05 -5.03
N CYS A 378 3.71 7.74 -5.22
CA CYS A 378 4.66 6.81 -4.63
C CYS A 378 6.11 7.23 -4.90
N LEU A 379 6.86 7.50 -3.83
CA LEU A 379 8.28 7.85 -3.91
C LEU A 379 9.09 6.77 -4.63
N GLY A 380 8.72 5.50 -4.42
CA GLY A 380 9.37 4.34 -5.00
C GLY A 380 8.81 3.89 -6.36
N GLU A 381 7.98 4.67 -7.06
CA GLU A 381 7.34 4.23 -8.32
C GLU A 381 8.37 3.73 -9.34
N ASN A 382 9.45 4.48 -9.55
CA ASN A 382 10.48 4.13 -10.53
C ASN A 382 11.23 2.84 -10.15
N LEU A 383 11.59 2.71 -8.87
CA LEU A 383 12.23 1.51 -8.33
C LEU A 383 11.31 0.30 -8.47
N ALA A 384 10.06 0.41 -8.02
CA ALA A 384 9.07 -0.67 -8.09
C ALA A 384 8.83 -1.11 -9.55
N ARG A 385 8.68 -0.18 -10.51
CA ARG A 385 8.54 -0.54 -11.93
C ARG A 385 9.74 -1.32 -12.46
N MET A 386 10.94 -0.94 -12.05
CA MET A 386 12.17 -1.64 -12.43
C MET A 386 12.25 -3.03 -11.81
N GLU A 387 11.98 -3.15 -10.52
CA GLU A 387 11.95 -4.44 -9.82
C GLU A 387 10.92 -5.37 -10.44
N LEU A 388 9.70 -4.89 -10.66
CA LEU A 388 8.63 -5.68 -11.28
C LEU A 388 9.03 -6.18 -12.65
N PHE A 389 9.60 -5.31 -13.48
CA PHE A 389 10.05 -5.69 -14.81
C PHE A 389 11.14 -6.75 -14.75
N LEU A 390 12.25 -6.47 -14.05
CA LEU A 390 13.41 -7.35 -14.03
C LEU A 390 13.12 -8.70 -13.38
N PHE A 391 12.46 -8.73 -12.22
CA PHE A 391 12.08 -10.00 -11.61
C PHE A 391 11.14 -10.79 -12.51
N PHE A 392 10.10 -10.15 -13.06
CA PHE A 392 9.13 -10.83 -13.89
C PHE A 392 9.78 -11.40 -15.16
N THR A 393 10.55 -10.61 -15.89
CA THR A 393 11.24 -11.06 -17.11
C THR A 393 12.25 -12.15 -16.80
N SER A 394 13.05 -12.03 -15.73
CA SER A 394 14.01 -13.08 -15.35
C SER A 394 13.32 -14.38 -14.96
N PHE A 395 12.16 -14.32 -14.30
CA PHE A 395 11.35 -15.50 -14.01
C PHE A 395 10.80 -16.13 -15.28
N MET A 396 10.18 -15.33 -16.16
CA MET A 396 9.60 -15.83 -17.40
C MET A 396 10.67 -16.36 -18.37
N GLN A 397 11.86 -15.76 -18.40
CA GLN A 397 12.98 -16.24 -19.22
C GLN A 397 13.43 -17.64 -18.79
N ARG A 398 13.49 -17.91 -17.48
CA ARG A 398 14.14 -19.12 -16.93
C ARG A 398 13.17 -20.25 -16.59
N PHE A 399 11.92 -19.93 -16.27
CA PHE A 399 10.99 -20.89 -15.71
C PHE A 399 9.60 -20.80 -16.34
N SER A 400 8.94 -21.95 -16.42
CA SER A 400 7.50 -22.06 -16.60
C SER A 400 6.86 -22.41 -15.27
N PHE A 401 5.85 -21.63 -14.90
CA PHE A 401 5.11 -21.75 -13.64
C PHE A 401 3.76 -22.40 -13.88
N SER A 402 3.41 -23.36 -13.02
CA SER A 402 2.11 -24.04 -13.03
C SER A 402 1.60 -24.21 -11.61
N THR A 403 0.31 -24.52 -11.47
CA THR A 403 -0.21 -25.02 -10.20
C THR A 403 0.19 -26.49 -9.99
N PRO A 404 0.17 -26.98 -8.74
CA PRO A 404 0.28 -28.41 -8.46
C PRO A 404 -0.84 -29.21 -9.17
N PRO A 405 -0.61 -30.49 -9.52
CA PRO A 405 -1.62 -31.30 -10.20
C PRO A 405 -2.97 -31.33 -9.46
N GLY A 406 -4.05 -31.01 -10.18
CA GLY A 406 -5.41 -30.99 -9.63
C GLY A 406 -5.77 -29.76 -8.78
N VAL A 407 -4.89 -28.76 -8.71
CA VAL A 407 -5.14 -27.51 -7.97
C VAL A 407 -5.48 -26.37 -8.93
N GLU A 408 -6.64 -25.76 -8.72
CA GLU A 408 -7.04 -24.53 -9.42
C GLU A 408 -6.57 -23.29 -8.65
N PRO A 409 -6.00 -22.27 -9.32
CA PRO A 409 -5.56 -21.06 -8.66
C PRO A 409 -6.76 -20.18 -8.23
N VAL A 410 -6.72 -19.73 -6.97
CA VAL A 410 -7.76 -18.90 -6.36
C VAL A 410 -7.38 -17.42 -6.43
N LEU A 411 -8.13 -16.63 -7.20
CA LEU A 411 -7.86 -15.21 -7.41
C LEU A 411 -8.57 -14.27 -6.41
N LYS A 412 -9.27 -14.81 -5.41
CA LYS A 412 -9.95 -13.98 -4.41
C LYS A 412 -8.94 -13.39 -3.42
N PRO A 413 -8.76 -12.05 -3.35
CA PRO A 413 -7.76 -11.44 -2.49
C PRO A 413 -8.10 -11.61 -1.01
N ARG A 414 -7.05 -11.64 -0.18
CA ARG A 414 -7.15 -11.39 1.26
C ARG A 414 -7.04 -9.89 1.50
N PHE A 415 -7.98 -9.36 2.27
CA PHE A 415 -8.05 -7.94 2.57
C PHE A 415 -7.11 -7.55 3.70
N GLY A 416 -6.38 -6.46 3.49
CA GLY A 416 -5.67 -5.71 4.51
C GLY A 416 -5.39 -4.29 4.02
N VAL A 417 -4.31 -3.67 4.52
CA VAL A 417 -3.77 -2.43 3.92
C VAL A 417 -3.48 -2.65 2.44
N THR A 418 -2.99 -3.84 2.08
CA THR A 418 -2.84 -4.31 0.71
C THR A 418 -3.83 -5.42 0.34
N LEU A 419 -4.10 -5.60 -0.95
CA LEU A 419 -4.79 -6.78 -1.49
C LEU A 419 -3.78 -7.85 -1.87
N SER A 420 -3.61 -8.82 -0.98
CA SER A 420 -2.69 -9.94 -1.18
C SER A 420 -3.39 -11.17 -1.75
N PRO A 421 -2.71 -12.01 -2.55
CA PRO A 421 -3.26 -13.31 -2.91
C PRO A 421 -3.39 -14.18 -1.63
N PRO A 422 -4.32 -15.16 -1.62
CA PRO A 422 -4.34 -16.17 -0.58
C PRO A 422 -3.00 -16.96 -0.59
N PRO A 423 -2.62 -17.66 0.48
CA PRO A 423 -1.49 -18.58 0.40
C PRO A 423 -1.72 -19.59 -0.73
N PHE A 424 -0.73 -19.78 -1.59
CA PHE A 424 -0.79 -20.70 -2.73
C PHE A 424 0.56 -21.37 -2.93
N GLU A 425 0.53 -22.54 -3.56
CA GLU A 425 1.73 -23.23 -4.02
C GLU A 425 1.80 -23.19 -5.55
N ILE A 426 3.02 -23.14 -6.08
CA ILE A 426 3.31 -23.24 -7.50
C ILE A 426 4.47 -24.21 -7.73
N CYS A 427 4.53 -24.77 -8.92
CA CYS A 427 5.70 -25.48 -9.42
C CYS A 427 6.44 -24.56 -10.40
N ALA A 428 7.75 -24.46 -10.27
CA ALA A 428 8.62 -23.80 -11.24
C ALA A 428 9.44 -24.86 -11.97
N THR A 429 9.27 -24.96 -13.29
CA THR A 429 10.01 -25.89 -14.15
C THR A 429 10.97 -25.11 -15.02
N PRO A 430 12.28 -25.42 -15.04
CA PRO A 430 13.23 -24.77 -15.93
C PRO A 430 12.79 -24.87 -17.40
N ARG A 431 12.88 -23.77 -18.13
CA ARG A 431 12.67 -23.76 -19.58
C ARG A 431 13.89 -24.36 -20.26
N LYS A 432 13.65 -25.17 -21.31
CA LYS A 432 14.74 -25.73 -22.12
C LYS A 432 15.31 -24.62 -22.99
N GLU A 433 16.64 -24.56 -23.08
CA GLU A 433 17.38 -23.66 -23.96
C GLU A 433 17.06 -23.87 -25.44
#